data_AF-A0AAN7BN00-F1
#
_entry.id   AF-A0AAN7BN00-F1
#
_cell.length_a   1.000
_cell.length_b   1.000
_cell.length_c   1.000
_cell.angle_alpha   90.00
_cell.angle_beta   90.00
_cell.angle_gamma   90.00
#
_symmetry.space_group_name_H-M   'P 1'
#
loop_
_entity.id
_entity.type
_entity.pdbx_description
1 polymer ?
#
loop_
_entity_poly.entity_id
_entity_poly.type
_entity_poly.pdbx_seq_one_letter_code
_entity_poly.pdbx_strand_id
1 'polypeptide(L)'
;MLTKFLITALFAALIESLPVEASTRYEKKSCQIIGDADIYGIGVRVGYYLTWFAGVISFGAGEKTSMPDLLNVVNVVFFAVIVTLFLALQSFSVIIMTQFTEIFQRSWGGFMTLTSVHTGLLPWLYWVRIDQGRKMDCPSVKMWIFAPFDFYNPHYIRFNRVVSIVVYLGAPFLLGGGLWLLITGKIPVIPAISKQGDPKTSSPQRSADDDSELEKEKKGV
;
A
#
# COMPACT_ATOMS: atom_id res chain seq x y z
N MET A 1 9.71 -24.71 11.64
CA MET A 1 10.27 -23.61 10.82
C MET A 1 10.71 -24.10 9.44
N LEU A 2 11.48 -25.18 9.33
CA LEU A 2 12.01 -25.71 8.06
C LEU A 2 10.94 -26.01 6.99
N THR A 3 9.82 -26.61 7.38
CA THR A 3 8.70 -26.95 6.48
C THR A 3 8.02 -25.72 5.88
N LYS A 4 7.93 -24.62 6.65
CA LYS A 4 7.39 -23.35 6.14
C LYS A 4 8.34 -22.74 5.11
N PHE A 5 9.64 -22.74 5.40
CA PHE A 5 10.68 -22.31 4.46
C PHE A 5 10.65 -23.10 3.13
N LEU A 6 10.49 -24.41 3.21
CA LEU A 6 10.51 -25.28 2.03
C LEU A 6 9.27 -25.08 1.15
N ILE A 7 8.09 -24.89 1.74
CA ILE A 7 6.86 -24.56 1.02
C ILE A 7 6.96 -23.18 0.37
N THR A 8 7.48 -22.17 1.08
CA THR A 8 7.68 -20.83 0.52
C THR A 8 8.69 -20.83 -0.63
N ALA A 9 9.78 -21.58 -0.51
CA ALA A 9 10.78 -21.72 -1.57
C ALA A 9 10.22 -22.44 -2.81
N LEU A 10 9.41 -23.47 -2.62
CA LEU A 10 8.78 -24.20 -3.73
C LEU A 10 7.74 -23.34 -4.46
N PHE A 11 6.97 -22.54 -3.72
CA PHE A 11 6.02 -21.59 -4.29
C PHE A 11 6.71 -20.45 -5.05
N ALA A 12 7.83 -19.94 -4.52
CA ALA A 12 8.65 -18.94 -5.20
C ALA A 12 9.23 -19.48 -6.52
N ALA A 13 9.78 -20.70 -6.51
CA ALA A 13 10.31 -21.36 -7.71
C ALA A 13 9.22 -21.64 -8.77
N LEU A 14 7.98 -21.92 -8.33
CA LEU A 14 6.84 -22.10 -9.26
C LEU A 14 6.46 -20.78 -9.92
N ILE A 15 6.49 -19.67 -9.16
CA ILE A 15 6.17 -18.32 -9.67
C ILE A 15 7.24 -17.84 -10.65
N GLU A 16 8.52 -18.17 -10.43
CA GLU A 16 9.64 -17.84 -11.34
C GLU A 16 9.56 -18.53 -12.71
N SER A 17 8.79 -19.61 -12.83
CA SER A 17 8.65 -20.37 -14.09
C SER A 17 7.61 -19.81 -15.05
N LEU A 18 6.80 -18.83 -14.60
CA LEU A 18 5.80 -18.19 -15.46
C LEU A 18 6.45 -17.01 -16.21
N PRO A 19 6.54 -17.05 -17.54
CA PRO A 19 6.98 -15.89 -18.31
C PRO A 19 5.89 -14.81 -18.25
N VAL A 20 5.96 -13.95 -17.24
CA VAL A 20 5.13 -12.74 -17.17
C VAL A 20 5.86 -11.68 -17.98
N GLU A 21 5.40 -11.45 -19.21
CA GLU A 21 5.96 -10.44 -20.11
C GLU A 21 5.46 -9.04 -19.70
N ALA A 22 5.85 -8.60 -18.51
CA ALA A 22 5.55 -7.28 -17.97
C ALA A 22 6.33 -6.21 -18.75
N SER A 23 5.83 -5.86 -19.91
CA SER A 23 6.46 -4.92 -20.83
C SER A 23 5.64 -3.65 -20.93
N THR A 24 6.17 -2.55 -20.41
CA THR A 24 5.70 -1.23 -20.81
C THR A 24 6.23 -0.97 -22.21
N ARG A 25 5.38 -1.11 -23.23
CA ARG A 25 5.78 -0.84 -24.61
C ARG A 25 5.25 0.49 -25.09
N TYR A 26 6.08 1.16 -25.86
CA TYR A 26 5.73 2.41 -26.50
C TYR A 26 5.13 2.12 -27.87
N GLU A 27 3.84 2.40 -28.05
CA GLU A 27 3.21 2.25 -29.36
C GLU A 27 3.46 3.47 -30.24
N LYS A 28 4.30 3.31 -31.28
CA LYS A 28 4.74 4.42 -32.14
C LYS A 28 3.60 5.15 -32.86
N LYS A 29 2.52 4.45 -33.21
CA LYS A 29 1.41 5.03 -34.02
C LYS A 29 0.43 5.83 -33.17
N SER A 30 0.12 5.35 -31.97
CA SER A 30 -0.86 5.97 -31.08
C SER A 30 -0.21 6.93 -30.07
N CYS A 31 1.12 6.89 -29.93
CA CYS A 31 1.88 7.57 -28.89
C CYS A 31 1.36 7.23 -27.47
N GLN A 32 0.82 6.03 -27.30
CA GLN A 32 0.35 5.54 -26.01
C GLN A 32 1.41 4.66 -25.36
N ILE A 33 1.54 4.83 -24.05
CA ILE A 33 2.29 3.88 -23.22
C ILE A 33 1.32 2.74 -22.91
N ILE A 34 1.55 1.59 -23.54
CA ILE A 34 0.84 0.36 -23.21
C ILE A 34 1.55 -0.22 -22.00
N GLY A 35 0.95 -0.02 -20.83
CA GLY A 35 1.38 -0.68 -19.60
C GLY A 35 0.83 -2.09 -19.52
N ASP A 36 1.51 -2.94 -18.75
CA ASP A 36 0.98 -4.25 -18.39
C ASP A 36 -0.37 -4.10 -17.68
N ALA A 37 -1.40 -4.75 -18.22
CA ALA A 37 -2.75 -4.71 -17.67
C ALA A 37 -2.84 -5.39 -16.29
N ASP A 38 -1.89 -6.23 -15.91
CA ASP A 38 -1.87 -6.88 -14.60
C ASP A 38 -1.35 -5.93 -13.50
N ILE A 39 -0.36 -5.09 -13.83
CA ILE A 39 0.19 -4.08 -12.90
C ILE A 39 -0.68 -2.82 -12.88
N TYR A 40 -1.10 -2.38 -14.06
CA TYR A 40 -1.83 -1.13 -14.26
C TYR A 40 -3.33 -1.35 -14.45
N GLY A 41 -3.82 -2.56 -14.21
CA GLY A 41 -5.22 -2.93 -14.36
C GLY A 41 -6.14 -2.10 -13.49
N ILE A 42 -7.38 -1.95 -13.95
CA ILE A 42 -8.41 -1.21 -13.23
C ILE A 42 -8.64 -1.79 -11.83
N GLY A 43 -8.56 -3.12 -11.66
CA GLY A 43 -8.75 -3.80 -10.38
C GLY A 43 -7.71 -3.41 -9.33
N VAL A 44 -6.42 -3.43 -9.68
CA VAL A 44 -5.32 -3.08 -8.75
C VAL A 44 -5.44 -1.62 -8.31
N ARG A 45 -5.73 -0.71 -9.25
CA ARG A 45 -5.88 0.71 -8.95
C ARG A 45 -7.08 1.00 -8.08
N VAL A 46 -8.25 0.45 -8.41
CA VAL A 46 -9.46 0.59 -7.61
C VAL A 46 -9.24 0.01 -6.21
N GLY A 47 -8.60 -1.15 -6.09
CA GLY A 47 -8.24 -1.73 -4.79
C GLY A 47 -7.33 -0.82 -3.96
N TYR A 48 -6.30 -0.24 -4.58
CA TYR A 48 -5.41 0.72 -3.92
C TYR A 48 -6.16 1.97 -3.44
N TYR A 49 -7.00 2.57 -4.29
CA TYR A 49 -7.77 3.75 -3.91
C TYR A 49 -8.79 3.45 -2.81
N LEU A 50 -9.51 2.33 -2.89
CA LEU A 50 -10.45 1.92 -1.85
C LEU A 50 -9.74 1.69 -0.51
N THR A 51 -8.57 1.06 -0.54
CA THR A 51 -7.75 0.87 0.67
C THR A 51 -7.32 2.21 1.26
N TRP A 52 -6.86 3.15 0.42
CA TRP A 52 -6.50 4.49 0.88
C TRP A 52 -7.70 5.24 1.50
N PHE A 53 -8.86 5.23 0.83
CA PHE A 53 -10.08 5.85 1.33
C PHE A 53 -10.57 5.22 2.63
N ALA A 54 -10.52 3.88 2.74
CA ALA A 54 -10.84 3.18 3.98
C ALA A 54 -9.92 3.62 5.13
N GLY A 55 -8.64 3.85 4.85
CA GLY A 55 -7.70 4.41 5.82
C GLY A 55 -8.04 5.82 6.28
N VAL A 56 -8.38 6.71 5.36
CA VAL A 56 -8.80 8.08 5.71
C VAL A 56 -10.08 8.08 6.55
N ILE A 57 -11.06 7.26 6.17
CA ILE A 57 -12.32 7.13 6.93
C ILE A 57 -12.07 6.56 8.32
N SER A 58 -11.29 5.48 8.43
CA SER A 58 -10.96 4.84 9.70
C SER A 58 -10.18 5.79 10.63
N PHE A 59 -9.25 6.56 10.07
CA PHE A 59 -8.51 7.59 10.80
C PHE A 59 -9.43 8.71 11.28
N GLY A 60 -10.31 9.23 10.41
CA GLY A 60 -11.27 10.28 10.74
C GLY A 60 -12.33 9.86 11.76
N ALA A 61 -12.72 8.58 11.76
CA ALA A 61 -13.63 8.00 12.75
C ALA A 61 -12.96 7.73 14.12
N GLY A 62 -11.63 7.84 14.20
CA GLY A 62 -10.88 7.52 15.41
C GLY A 62 -10.84 6.02 15.73
N GLU A 63 -11.10 5.17 14.74
CA GLU A 63 -11.18 3.71 14.92
C GLU A 63 -9.77 3.11 14.93
N LYS A 64 -9.26 2.79 16.12
CA LYS A 64 -7.89 2.27 16.30
C LYS A 64 -7.75 0.78 16.03
N THR A 65 -8.85 0.03 16.12
CA THR A 65 -8.89 -1.43 16.02
C THR A 65 -8.67 -1.92 14.59
N SER A 66 -9.12 -1.17 13.58
CA SER A 66 -9.07 -1.56 12.16
C SER A 66 -7.77 -1.16 11.45
N MET A 67 -6.94 -0.30 12.06
CA MET A 67 -5.69 0.17 11.45
C MET A 67 -4.68 -0.96 11.17
N PRO A 68 -4.45 -1.93 12.07
CA PRO A 68 -3.55 -3.05 11.79
C PRO A 68 -3.98 -3.88 10.57
N ASP A 69 -5.29 -4.13 10.42
CA ASP A 69 -5.83 -4.90 9.30
C ASP A 69 -5.65 -4.16 7.98
N LEU A 70 -5.91 -2.85 7.97
CA LEU A 70 -5.66 -1.99 6.82
C LEU A 70 -4.18 -2.02 6.40
N LEU A 71 -3.27 -1.90 7.37
CA LEU A 71 -1.83 -1.93 7.11
C LEU A 71 -1.40 -3.28 6.55
N ASN A 72 -1.98 -4.38 7.02
CA ASN A 72 -1.74 -5.70 6.47
C ASN A 72 -2.18 -5.79 5.01
N VAL A 73 -3.36 -5.27 4.65
CA VAL A 73 -3.84 -5.23 3.26
C VAL A 73 -2.92 -4.38 2.38
N VAL A 74 -2.53 -3.18 2.82
CA VAL A 74 -1.60 -2.32 2.07
C VAL A 74 -0.27 -3.03 1.86
N ASN A 75 0.27 -3.68 2.89
CA ASN A 75 1.52 -4.42 2.79
C ASN A 75 1.44 -5.57 1.79
N VAL A 76 0.33 -6.32 1.76
CA VAL A 76 0.11 -7.40 0.79
C VAL A 76 0.04 -6.86 -0.63
N VAL A 77 -0.69 -5.76 -0.87
CA VAL A 77 -0.78 -5.14 -2.20
C VAL A 77 0.58 -4.59 -2.64
N PHE A 78 1.30 -3.92 -1.74
CA PHE A 78 2.63 -3.38 -2.04
C PHE A 78 3.63 -4.49 -2.35
N PHE A 79 3.58 -5.59 -1.58
CA PHE A 79 4.37 -6.80 -1.84
C PHE A 79 4.06 -7.39 -3.21
N ALA A 80 2.78 -7.50 -3.58
CA ALA A 80 2.37 -7.99 -4.89
C ALA A 80 2.93 -7.11 -6.03
N VAL A 81 2.77 -5.78 -5.93
CA VAL A 81 3.28 -4.84 -6.95
C VAL A 81 4.81 -4.90 -7.06
N ILE A 82 5.51 -5.01 -5.93
CA ILE A 82 6.96 -5.21 -5.90
C ILE A 82 7.32 -6.49 -6.64
N VAL A 83 6.73 -7.63 -6.27
CA VAL A 83 7.02 -8.93 -6.90
C VAL A 83 6.80 -8.84 -8.41
N THR A 84 5.69 -8.27 -8.87
CA THR A 84 5.42 -8.12 -10.31
C THR A 84 6.40 -7.18 -11.01
N LEU A 85 6.76 -6.05 -10.39
CA LEU A 85 7.78 -5.14 -10.93
C LEU A 85 9.15 -5.81 -11.03
N PHE A 86 9.51 -6.69 -10.10
CA PHE A 86 10.78 -7.42 -10.14
C PHE A 86 10.79 -8.55 -11.17
N LEU A 87 9.69 -9.29 -11.32
CA LEU A 87 9.51 -10.22 -12.43
C LEU A 87 9.68 -9.51 -13.79
N ALA A 88 9.19 -8.26 -13.89
CA ALA A 88 9.37 -7.41 -15.06
C ALA A 88 10.82 -6.97 -15.31
N LEU A 89 11.63 -6.80 -14.26
CA LEU A 89 12.97 -6.25 -14.35
C LEU A 89 14.07 -7.29 -14.64
N GLN A 90 13.74 -8.59 -14.67
CA GLN A 90 14.51 -9.73 -15.20
C GLN A 90 16.01 -9.86 -14.82
N SER A 91 16.59 -9.00 -13.96
CA SER A 91 18.05 -8.89 -13.80
C SER A 91 18.55 -8.63 -12.37
N PHE A 92 17.71 -8.69 -11.33
CA PHE A 92 18.17 -8.51 -9.94
C PHE A 92 17.72 -9.64 -9.01
N SER A 93 18.66 -10.14 -8.20
CA SER A 93 18.55 -11.34 -7.35
C SER A 93 17.43 -11.25 -6.29
N VAL A 94 16.49 -12.21 -6.35
CA VAL A 94 15.31 -12.38 -5.47
C VAL A 94 15.68 -12.50 -3.97
N ILE A 95 16.91 -12.94 -3.67
CA ILE A 95 17.42 -13.16 -2.31
C ILE A 95 17.68 -11.84 -1.56
N ILE A 96 18.06 -10.77 -2.27
CA ILE A 96 18.30 -9.45 -1.64
C ILE A 96 16.95 -8.77 -1.30
N MET A 97 15.89 -9.11 -2.03
CA MET A 97 14.57 -8.47 -1.96
C MET A 97 13.68 -8.99 -0.82
N THR A 98 13.71 -10.29 -0.53
CA THR A 98 13.02 -10.88 0.62
C THR A 98 13.59 -10.35 1.94
N GLN A 99 14.89 -10.09 1.98
CA GLN A 99 15.52 -9.41 3.12
C GLN A 99 15.07 -7.94 3.21
N PHE A 100 14.92 -7.24 2.08
CA PHE A 100 14.52 -5.83 2.07
C PHE A 100 13.08 -5.63 2.55
N THR A 101 12.16 -6.51 2.18
CA THR A 101 10.74 -6.44 2.60
C THR A 101 10.53 -6.84 4.06
N GLU A 102 11.24 -7.84 4.57
CA GLU A 102 11.20 -8.17 6.01
C GLU A 102 11.83 -7.06 6.87
N ILE A 103 12.92 -6.43 6.41
CA ILE A 103 13.52 -5.25 7.08
C ILE A 103 12.56 -4.06 7.05
N PHE A 104 11.84 -3.87 5.94
CA PHE A 104 10.84 -2.80 5.79
C PHE A 104 9.63 -2.98 6.70
N GLN A 105 9.08 -4.20 6.77
CA GLN A 105 7.94 -4.52 7.64
C GLN A 105 8.30 -4.42 9.12
N ARG A 106 9.55 -4.70 9.47
CA ARG A 106 10.00 -4.73 10.86
C ARG A 106 10.43 -3.36 11.38
N SER A 107 10.75 -2.41 10.51
CA SER A 107 11.21 -1.08 10.90
C SER A 107 10.44 0.03 10.17
N TRP A 108 9.36 0.51 10.80
CA TRP A 108 8.69 1.76 10.44
C TRP A 108 9.67 2.93 10.29
N GLY A 109 10.75 2.94 11.08
CA GLY A 109 11.80 3.95 10.97
C GLY A 109 12.56 3.89 9.65
N GLY A 110 12.88 2.67 9.18
CA GLY A 110 13.53 2.44 7.89
C GLY A 110 12.64 2.89 6.72
N PHE A 111 11.36 2.52 6.76
CA PHE A 111 10.38 2.98 5.77
C PHE A 111 10.30 4.51 5.71
N MET A 112 10.06 5.16 6.85
CA MET A 112 9.93 6.63 6.88
C MET A 112 11.20 7.35 6.42
N THR A 113 12.37 6.80 6.74
CA THR A 113 13.67 7.34 6.27
C THR A 113 13.78 7.26 4.75
N LEU A 114 13.44 6.11 4.16
CA LEU A 114 13.51 5.92 2.71
C LEU A 114 12.43 6.74 1.96
N THR A 115 11.21 6.82 2.51
CA THR A 115 10.17 7.70 2.00
C THR A 115 10.60 9.16 2.08
N SER A 116 11.30 9.58 3.14
CA SER A 116 11.85 10.92 3.25
C SER A 116 12.88 11.21 2.15
N VAL A 117 13.81 10.30 1.89
CA VAL A 117 14.79 10.47 0.80
C VAL A 117 14.07 10.57 -0.55
N HIS A 118 13.12 9.67 -0.82
CA HIS A 118 12.32 9.71 -2.05
C HIS A 118 11.57 11.04 -2.21
N THR A 119 10.86 11.49 -1.17
CA THR A 119 10.12 12.77 -1.17
C THR A 119 11.04 13.98 -1.30
N GLY A 120 12.24 13.91 -0.71
CA GLY A 120 13.31 14.90 -0.87
C GLY A 120 13.81 15.05 -2.30
N LEU A 121 13.77 13.97 -3.09
CA LEU A 121 14.22 13.94 -4.49
C LEU A 121 13.12 14.32 -5.49
N LEU A 122 11.85 14.36 -5.09
CA LEU A 122 10.74 14.67 -6.01
C LEU A 122 10.89 16.02 -6.72
N PRO A 123 11.31 17.13 -6.06
CA PRO A 123 11.52 18.38 -6.78
C PRO A 123 12.60 18.27 -7.86
N TRP A 124 13.69 17.58 -7.60
CA TRP A 124 14.71 17.37 -8.64
C TRP A 124 14.13 16.57 -9.83
N LEU A 125 13.36 15.53 -9.54
CA LEU A 125 12.73 14.69 -10.56
C LEU A 125 11.76 15.51 -11.45
N TYR A 126 10.83 16.27 -10.87
CA TYR A 126 9.81 16.99 -11.64
C TYR A 126 10.32 18.28 -12.32
N TRP A 127 11.42 18.87 -11.86
CA TRP A 127 12.00 20.06 -12.51
C TRP A 127 13.03 19.70 -13.57
N VAL A 128 13.90 18.73 -13.29
CA VAL A 128 15.05 18.43 -14.16
C VAL A 128 14.75 17.26 -15.10
N ARG A 129 13.97 16.28 -14.63
CA ARG A 129 13.87 14.96 -15.28
C ARG A 129 12.48 14.66 -15.87
N ILE A 130 11.53 15.59 -15.78
CA ILE A 130 10.15 15.34 -16.24
C ILE A 130 10.04 15.14 -17.75
N ASP A 131 10.91 15.79 -18.52
CA ASP A 131 10.99 15.63 -19.97
C ASP A 131 11.95 14.49 -20.39
N GLN A 132 12.57 13.79 -19.43
CA GLN A 132 13.48 12.69 -19.76
C GLN A 132 12.70 11.54 -20.42
N GLY A 133 13.13 11.15 -21.61
CA GLY A 133 12.46 10.11 -22.40
C GLY A 133 11.31 10.61 -23.27
N ARG A 134 11.02 11.92 -23.26
CA ARG A 134 10.08 12.52 -24.21
C ARG A 134 10.62 12.36 -25.63
N LYS A 135 9.78 11.84 -26.53
CA LYS A 135 10.14 11.72 -27.94
C LYS A 135 9.47 12.83 -28.76
N MET A 136 10.23 13.41 -29.69
CA MET A 136 9.77 14.56 -30.49
C MET A 136 8.73 14.17 -31.55
N ASP A 137 8.71 12.90 -31.96
CA ASP A 137 7.75 12.32 -32.91
C ASP A 137 6.37 12.08 -32.30
N CYS A 138 6.21 12.25 -30.99
CA CYS A 138 4.96 12.01 -30.29
C CYS A 138 4.64 13.14 -29.31
N PRO A 139 3.87 14.15 -29.75
CA PRO A 139 3.67 15.38 -28.99
C PRO A 139 2.80 15.19 -27.75
N SER A 140 1.89 14.20 -27.74
CA SER A 140 1.02 13.88 -26.61
C SER A 140 1.19 12.43 -26.20
N VAL A 141 1.66 12.19 -24.98
CA VAL A 141 1.72 10.84 -24.40
C VAL A 141 0.55 10.69 -23.46
N LYS A 142 -0.48 9.99 -23.93
CA LYS A 142 -1.71 9.79 -23.17
C LYS A 142 -1.52 8.61 -22.23
N MET A 143 -1.81 8.84 -20.96
CA MET A 143 -1.93 7.82 -19.94
C MET A 143 -3.37 7.79 -19.43
N TRP A 144 -3.85 6.61 -19.08
CA TRP A 144 -5.18 6.44 -18.51
C TRP A 144 -5.06 6.30 -17.00
N ILE A 145 -5.81 7.09 -16.21
CA ILE A 145 -5.97 6.90 -14.75
C ILE A 145 -7.45 6.71 -14.37
N PHE A 146 -8.29 7.64 -14.83
CA PHE A 146 -9.76 7.57 -14.81
C PHE A 146 -10.35 8.11 -16.12
N ALA A 147 -9.62 9.04 -16.73
CA ALA A 147 -9.79 9.51 -18.09
C ALA A 147 -8.41 9.53 -18.77
N PRO A 148 -8.34 9.52 -20.11
CA PRO A 148 -7.08 9.75 -20.82
C PRO A 148 -6.59 11.16 -20.51
N PHE A 149 -5.39 11.27 -19.95
CA PHE A 149 -4.72 12.53 -19.68
C PHE A 149 -3.36 12.57 -20.40
N ASP A 150 -2.97 13.73 -20.90
CA ASP A 150 -1.65 13.92 -21.50
C ASP A 150 -0.62 14.18 -20.39
N PHE A 151 0.38 13.30 -20.29
CA PHE A 151 1.44 13.40 -19.29
C PHE A 151 2.27 14.69 -19.45
N TYR A 152 2.39 15.19 -20.68
CA TYR A 152 3.13 16.40 -20.99
C TYR A 152 2.25 17.66 -21.03
N ASN A 153 1.02 17.58 -20.52
CA ASN A 153 0.18 18.76 -20.39
C ASN A 153 0.88 19.80 -19.46
N PRO A 154 1.09 21.05 -19.92
CA PRO A 154 1.81 22.06 -19.14
C PRO A 154 1.13 22.39 -17.80
N HIS A 155 -0.19 22.28 -17.71
CA HIS A 155 -0.93 22.47 -16.46
C HIS A 155 -0.65 21.33 -15.47
N TYR A 156 -0.61 20.09 -15.96
CA TYR A 156 -0.30 18.92 -15.13
C TYR A 156 1.15 18.95 -14.63
N ILE A 157 2.09 19.35 -15.49
CA ILE A 157 3.49 19.53 -15.11
C ILE A 157 3.61 20.60 -14.01
N ARG A 158 2.96 21.75 -14.18
CA ARG A 158 2.95 22.81 -13.15
C ARG A 158 2.35 22.31 -11.83
N PHE A 159 1.25 21.56 -11.90
CA PHE A 159 0.62 20.96 -10.72
C PHE A 159 1.59 20.01 -9.98
N ASN A 160 2.22 19.07 -10.68
CA ASN A 160 3.18 18.13 -10.06
C ASN A 160 4.39 18.83 -9.44
N ARG A 161 4.88 19.90 -10.09
CA ARG A 161 5.90 20.77 -9.51
C ARG A 161 5.41 21.37 -8.19
N VAL A 162 4.26 22.03 -8.16
CA VAL A 162 3.72 22.59 -6.91
C VAL A 162 3.56 21.53 -5.81
N VAL A 163 2.97 20.37 -6.14
CA VAL A 163 2.76 19.27 -5.19
C VAL A 163 4.08 18.75 -4.62
N SER A 164 5.11 18.61 -5.45
CA SER A 164 6.40 18.11 -4.97
C SER A 164 7.16 19.09 -4.07
N ILE A 165 6.96 20.41 -4.18
CA ILE A 165 7.43 21.36 -3.14
C ILE A 165 6.72 21.09 -1.82
N VAL A 166 5.39 20.96 -1.83
CA VAL A 166 4.61 20.71 -0.60
C VAL A 166 5.05 19.41 0.07
N VAL A 167 5.23 18.36 -0.72
CA VAL A 167 5.70 17.04 -0.22
C VAL A 167 7.14 17.12 0.29
N TYR A 168 8.02 17.88 -0.38
CA TYR A 168 9.40 18.10 0.05
C TYR A 168 9.48 18.76 1.44
N LEU A 169 8.59 19.70 1.75
CA LEU A 169 8.52 20.32 3.09
C LEU A 169 8.18 19.30 4.20
N GLY A 170 7.50 18.20 3.86
CA GLY A 170 7.23 17.09 4.77
C GLY A 170 8.42 16.14 4.97
N ALA A 171 9.41 16.15 4.06
CA ALA A 171 10.53 15.22 4.08
C ALA A 171 11.39 15.31 5.37
N PRO A 172 11.74 16.50 5.91
CA PRO A 172 12.49 16.60 7.16
C PRO A 172 11.77 15.98 8.35
N PHE A 173 10.43 16.10 8.43
CA PHE A 173 9.64 15.50 9.50
C PHE A 173 9.65 13.98 9.43
N LEU A 174 9.49 13.43 8.22
CA LEU A 174 9.60 11.99 7.99
C LEU A 174 11.02 11.46 8.27
N LEU A 175 12.05 12.24 7.93
CA LEU A 175 13.44 11.88 8.21
C LEU A 175 13.70 11.84 9.72
N GLY A 176 13.30 12.90 10.42
CA GLY A 176 13.48 13.01 11.87
C GLY A 176 12.72 11.91 12.61
N GLY A 177 11.45 11.68 12.25
CA GLY A 177 10.65 10.58 12.82
C GLY A 177 11.22 9.21 12.50
N GLY A 178 11.67 9.00 11.26
CA GLY A 178 12.29 7.75 10.81
C GLY A 178 13.59 7.43 11.56
N LEU A 179 14.51 8.40 11.64
CA LEU A 179 15.77 8.26 12.38
C LEU A 179 15.53 8.08 13.88
N TRP A 180 14.57 8.81 14.47
CA TRP A 180 14.19 8.63 15.86
C TRP A 180 13.70 7.21 16.16
N LEU A 181 12.82 6.67 15.31
CA LEU A 181 12.33 5.29 15.42
C LEU A 181 13.46 4.27 15.27
N LEU A 182 14.41 4.51 14.36
CA LEU A 182 15.58 3.65 14.17
C LEU A 182 16.52 3.65 15.38
N ILE A 183 16.77 4.83 15.97
CA ILE A 183 17.65 4.97 17.15
C ILE A 183 17.01 4.36 18.39
N THR A 184 15.71 4.60 18.61
CA THR A 184 15.04 4.18 19.84
C THR A 184 14.50 2.76 19.79
N GLY A 185 14.22 2.23 18.60
CA GLY A 185 13.53 0.94 18.40
C GLY A 185 12.11 0.90 18.99
N LYS A 186 11.60 2.03 19.48
CA LYS A 186 10.29 2.14 20.12
C LYS A 186 9.28 2.65 19.12
N ILE A 187 8.35 1.81 18.72
CA ILE A 187 7.14 2.29 18.03
C ILE A 187 6.37 3.14 19.06
N PRO A 188 6.05 4.41 18.79
CA PRO A 188 5.21 5.20 19.67
C PRO A 188 3.86 4.48 19.74
N VAL A 189 3.66 3.76 20.83
CA VAL A 189 2.34 3.23 21.17
C VAL A 189 1.52 4.47 21.45
N ILE A 190 0.73 4.91 20.46
CA ILE A 190 -0.27 5.95 20.69
C ILE A 190 -1.11 5.40 21.83
N PRO A 191 -1.08 6.01 23.03
CA PRO A 191 -1.83 5.48 24.16
C PRO A 191 -3.26 5.31 23.65
N ALA A 192 -3.77 4.08 23.76
CA ALA A 192 -5.16 3.84 23.49
C ALA A 192 -5.88 4.87 24.36
N ILE A 193 -6.49 5.88 23.73
CA ILE A 193 -7.55 6.69 24.31
C ILE A 193 -8.55 5.64 24.80
N SER A 194 -8.33 5.15 26.01
CA SER A 194 -9.28 4.32 26.69
C SER A 194 -10.45 5.26 26.84
N LYS A 195 -11.48 5.05 26.01
CA LYS A 195 -12.82 5.40 26.44
C LYS A 195 -13.03 4.58 27.71
N GLN A 196 -12.61 5.17 28.82
CA GLN A 196 -13.03 4.82 30.17
C GLN A 196 -14.49 5.28 30.27
N GLY A 197 -15.32 4.76 29.35
CA GLY A 197 -16.74 4.67 29.56
C GLY A 197 -16.88 3.36 30.30
N ASP A 198 -16.94 3.46 31.63
CA ASP A 198 -17.40 2.37 32.46
C ASP A 198 -18.64 1.76 31.80
N PRO A 199 -18.60 0.48 31.40
CA PRO A 199 -19.83 -0.22 31.10
C PRO A 199 -20.51 -0.46 32.46
N LYS A 200 -21.16 0.56 33.00
CA LYS A 200 -22.43 0.37 33.71
C LYS A 200 -23.50 0.01 32.68
N THR A 201 -23.23 -1.00 31.87
CA THR A 201 -24.26 -1.75 31.17
C THR A 201 -24.35 -3.04 31.93
N SER A 202 -25.15 -2.96 33.00
CA SER A 202 -25.98 -4.05 33.48
C SER A 202 -26.11 -5.15 32.44
N SER A 203 -25.50 -6.30 32.71
CA SER A 203 -25.95 -7.55 32.12
C SER A 203 -27.45 -7.64 32.35
N PRO A 204 -28.29 -7.79 31.32
CA PRO A 204 -29.56 -8.46 31.52
C PRO A 204 -29.19 -9.85 32.05
N GLN A 205 -29.38 -10.09 33.34
CA GLN A 205 -29.45 -11.45 33.86
C GLN A 205 -30.51 -12.14 33.03
N ARG A 206 -30.07 -12.98 32.10
CA ARG A 206 -30.93 -14.01 31.52
C ARG A 206 -31.21 -14.96 32.67
N SER A 207 -32.31 -14.69 33.37
CA SER A 207 -32.86 -15.54 34.42
C SER A 207 -33.04 -16.92 33.83
N ALA A 208 -32.46 -17.92 34.50
CA ALA A 208 -32.53 -19.32 34.15
C ALA A 208 -33.93 -19.94 34.37
N ASP A 209 -35.00 -19.13 34.33
CA ASP A 209 -36.37 -19.57 34.57
C ASP A 209 -37.14 -19.96 33.29
N ASP A 210 -36.71 -19.51 32.10
CA ASP A 210 -37.42 -19.79 30.84
C ASP A 210 -37.17 -21.20 30.27
N ASP A 211 -36.18 -21.94 30.76
CA ASP A 211 -35.92 -23.31 30.29
C ASP A 211 -36.84 -24.35 30.97
N SER A 212 -37.64 -23.95 31.96
CA SER A 212 -38.55 -24.85 32.69
C SER A 212 -39.97 -24.94 32.08
N GLU A 213 -40.33 -24.04 31.16
CA GLU A 213 -41.64 -24.04 30.51
C GLU A 213 -41.66 -24.90 29.23
N LEU A 214 -40.52 -24.98 28.52
CA LEU A 214 -40.38 -25.79 27.29
C LEU A 214 -40.29 -27.31 27.54
N GLU A 215 -40.03 -27.78 28.76
CA GLU A 215 -40.05 -29.21 29.09
C GLU A 215 -41.44 -29.73 29.51
N LYS A 216 -42.39 -28.84 29.83
CA LYS A 216 -43.77 -29.25 30.14
C LYS A 216 -44.62 -29.46 28.89
N GLU A 217 -44.30 -28.81 27.77
CA GLU A 217 -45.03 -28.98 26.51
C GLU A 217 -44.68 -30.27 25.77
N LYS A 218 -43.52 -30.90 26.07
CA LYS A 218 -43.12 -32.20 25.46
C LYS A 218 -43.68 -33.44 26.16
N LYS A 219 -44.43 -33.29 27.27
CA LYS A 219 -44.96 -34.42 28.07
C LYS A 219 -46.49 -34.49 28.14
N GLY A 220 -47.22 -33.68 27.37
CA GLY A 220 -48.68 -33.72 27.34
C GLY A 220 -49.23 -33.84 25.91
N VAL A 221 -49.87 -34.98 25.64
CA VAL A 221 -50.61 -35.43 24.43
C VAL A 221 -49.78 -36.20 23.41
#